data_AF-A0A146LP48-F1
#
_entry.id   AF-A0A146LP48-F1
#
_cell.length_a   1.000
_cell.length_b   1.000
_cell.length_c   1.000
_cell.angle_alpha   90.00
_cell.angle_beta   90.00
_cell.angle_gamma   90.00
#
_symmetry.space_group_name_H-M   'P 1'
#
loop_
_entity.id
_entity.type
_entity.pdbx_description
1 polymer ?
#
loop_
_entity_poly.entity_id
_entity_poly.type
_entity_poly.pdbx_seq_one_letter_code
_entity_poly.pdbx_strand_id
1 'polypeptide(L)'
;MNVSYFIQEVDSIGQALNIQPLIIRGEDLAKKGFGGIYGVGKAAQVSPALAVLSYTPPGATTTIAWVGKGIVYDTGGLSIKGKTAMPGMKRDCGGAAAILGAFYAAVKSNFTENLHAIFCLAENSVGPLSTRPDDIHTLYSGRTVG
;
A
#
# COMPACT_ATOMS: atom_id res chain seq x y z
N MET A 1 -5.74 13.48 -0.10
CA MET A 1 -4.79 12.48 -0.62
C MET A 1 -5.58 11.19 -0.81
N ASN A 2 -5.62 10.63 -2.03
CA ASN A 2 -6.25 9.35 -2.34
C ASN A 2 -5.18 8.38 -2.87
N VAL A 3 -5.57 7.14 -3.22
CA VAL A 3 -4.61 6.12 -3.70
C VAL A 3 -3.86 6.59 -4.96
N SER A 4 -4.54 7.20 -5.94
CA SER A 4 -3.89 7.73 -7.15
C SER A 4 -2.84 8.79 -6.83
N TYR A 5 -3.15 9.70 -5.90
CA TYR A 5 -2.21 10.73 -5.47
C TYR A 5 -0.99 10.10 -4.78
N PHE A 6 -1.19 9.09 -3.92
CA PHE A 6 -0.06 8.42 -3.28
C PHE A 6 0.84 7.72 -4.32
N ILE A 7 0.27 7.10 -5.34
CA ILE A 7 1.04 6.53 -6.46
C ILE A 7 1.85 7.61 -7.17
N GLN A 8 1.30 8.80 -7.40
CA GLN A 8 2.05 9.92 -8.01
C GLN A 8 3.25 10.34 -7.15
N GLU A 9 3.13 10.33 -5.82
CA GLU A 9 4.26 10.59 -4.92
C GLU A 9 5.33 9.48 -5.02
N VAL A 10 4.90 8.22 -5.12
CA VAL A 10 5.82 7.08 -5.37
C VAL A 10 6.53 7.24 -6.72
N ASP A 11 5.82 7.63 -7.77
CA ASP A 11 6.38 7.89 -9.11
C ASP A 11 7.39 9.06 -9.07
N SER A 12 7.07 10.16 -8.39
CA SER A 12 7.96 11.31 -8.21
C SER A 12 9.27 10.92 -7.53
N ILE A 13 9.19 10.15 -6.44
CA ILE A 13 10.37 9.65 -5.74
C ILE A 13 11.14 8.65 -6.61
N GLY A 14 10.44 7.77 -7.32
CA GLY A 14 11.04 6.85 -8.29
C GLY A 14 11.85 7.61 -9.35
N GLN A 15 11.28 8.62 -9.98
CA GLN A 15 11.95 9.48 -10.96
C GLN A 15 13.19 10.17 -10.37
N ALA A 16 13.09 10.73 -9.16
CA ALA A 16 14.21 11.40 -8.49
C ALA A 16 15.39 10.46 -8.16
N LEU A 17 15.14 9.15 -8.15
CA LEU A 17 16.11 8.08 -7.92
C LEU A 17 16.45 7.27 -9.18
N ASN A 18 15.83 7.60 -10.32
CA ASN A 18 15.89 6.81 -11.56
C ASN A 18 15.46 5.34 -11.38
N ILE A 19 14.41 5.12 -10.59
CA ILE A 19 13.79 3.81 -10.32
C ILE A 19 12.36 3.85 -10.85
N GLN A 20 12.02 2.93 -11.77
CA GLN A 20 10.64 2.75 -12.22
C GLN A 20 9.85 1.94 -11.18
N PRO A 21 8.76 2.46 -10.61
CA PRO A 21 7.95 1.69 -9.68
C PRO A 21 7.19 0.56 -10.38
N LEU A 22 7.06 -0.58 -9.70
CA LEU A 22 6.08 -1.61 -10.06
C LEU A 22 4.74 -1.27 -9.40
N ILE A 23 3.67 -1.20 -10.19
CA ILE A 23 2.31 -0.93 -9.70
C ILE A 23 1.38 -2.08 -10.10
N ILE A 24 0.69 -2.67 -9.13
CA ILE A 24 -0.40 -3.64 -9.34
C ILE A 24 -1.68 -3.02 -8.78
N ARG A 25 -2.72 -2.83 -9.61
CA ARG A 25 -3.87 -1.99 -9.25
C ARG A 25 -5.21 -2.65 -9.53
N GLY A 26 -6.19 -2.38 -8.67
CA GLY A 26 -7.59 -2.77 -8.87
C GLY A 26 -7.75 -4.27 -9.09
N GLU A 27 -8.45 -4.65 -10.15
CA GLU A 27 -8.73 -6.05 -10.49
C GLU A 27 -7.47 -6.90 -10.72
N ASP A 28 -6.33 -6.29 -11.06
CA ASP A 28 -5.09 -7.04 -11.20
C ASP A 28 -4.54 -7.53 -9.85
N LEU A 29 -4.90 -6.86 -8.74
CA LEU A 29 -4.63 -7.38 -7.40
C LEU A 29 -5.42 -8.67 -7.16
N ALA A 30 -6.72 -8.68 -7.50
CA ALA A 30 -7.57 -9.86 -7.35
C ALA A 30 -7.06 -11.02 -8.21
N LYS A 31 -6.78 -10.78 -9.49
CA LYS A 31 -6.27 -11.81 -10.42
C LYS A 31 -4.94 -12.40 -9.99
N LYS A 32 -4.06 -11.60 -9.36
CA LYS A 32 -2.75 -12.04 -8.87
C LYS A 32 -2.79 -12.60 -7.44
N GLY A 33 -3.98 -12.80 -6.85
CA GLY A 33 -4.14 -13.43 -5.54
C GLY A 33 -3.94 -12.50 -4.34
N PHE A 34 -3.87 -11.19 -4.54
CA PHE A 34 -3.76 -10.20 -3.44
C PHE A 34 -5.13 -9.90 -2.80
N GLY A 35 -5.84 -10.95 -2.39
CA GLY A 35 -7.23 -10.85 -1.91
C GLY A 35 -7.42 -10.00 -0.65
N GLY A 36 -6.38 -9.85 0.19
CA GLY A 36 -6.41 -8.99 1.38
C GLY A 36 -6.53 -7.50 1.01
N ILE A 37 -5.54 -6.95 0.31
CA ILE A 37 -5.53 -5.53 -0.09
C ILE A 37 -6.68 -5.19 -1.06
N TYR A 38 -7.01 -6.12 -1.98
CA TYR A 38 -8.16 -5.97 -2.85
C TYR A 38 -9.46 -5.92 -2.03
N GLY A 39 -9.64 -6.85 -1.09
CA GLY A 39 -10.83 -6.93 -0.23
C GLY A 39 -11.06 -5.64 0.57
N VAL A 40 -9.99 -5.06 1.13
CA VAL A 40 -10.09 -3.79 1.87
C VAL A 40 -10.49 -2.62 0.96
N GLY A 41 -9.86 -2.51 -0.22
CA GLY A 41 -10.02 -1.32 -1.07
C GLY A 41 -11.11 -1.37 -2.14
N LYS A 42 -11.71 -2.53 -2.42
CA LYS A 42 -12.67 -2.72 -3.54
C LYS A 42 -13.92 -1.84 -3.47
N ALA A 43 -14.27 -1.31 -2.30
CA ALA A 43 -15.43 -0.44 -2.11
C ALA A 43 -15.14 1.05 -2.32
N ALA A 44 -13.87 1.43 -2.39
CA ALA A 44 -13.49 2.82 -2.59
C ALA A 44 -13.72 3.25 -4.03
N GLN A 45 -13.96 4.54 -4.24
CA GLN A 45 -14.06 5.13 -5.58
C GLN A 45 -12.75 5.00 -6.37
N VAL A 46 -11.60 5.10 -5.68
CA VAL A 46 -10.28 4.96 -6.27
C VAL A 46 -9.73 3.58 -5.94
N SER A 47 -9.48 2.77 -6.96
CA SER A 47 -9.07 1.37 -6.80
C SER A 47 -7.78 1.22 -5.97
N PRO A 48 -7.67 0.17 -5.13
CA PRO A 48 -6.47 -0.12 -4.34
C PRO A 48 -5.28 -0.46 -5.23
N ALA A 49 -4.07 -0.33 -4.68
CA ALA A 49 -2.84 -0.64 -5.37
C ALA A 49 -1.76 -1.19 -4.44
N LEU A 50 -0.95 -2.11 -4.96
CA LEU A 50 0.36 -2.43 -4.42
C LEU A 50 1.39 -1.68 -5.27
N ALA A 51 2.18 -0.82 -4.64
CA ALA A 51 3.29 -0.13 -5.30
C ALA A 51 4.63 -0.60 -4.71
N VAL A 52 5.66 -0.74 -5.53
CA VAL A 52 6.99 -1.19 -5.10
C VAL A 52 8.08 -0.35 -5.75
N LEU A 53 8.96 0.22 -4.93
CA LEU A 53 10.26 0.77 -5.34
C LEU A 53 11.35 -0.24 -4.99
N SER A 54 12.26 -0.49 -5.93
CA SER A 54 13.35 -1.47 -5.77
C SER A 54 14.68 -0.82 -6.10
N TYR A 55 15.61 -0.87 -5.14
CA TYR A 55 17.00 -0.45 -5.31
C TYR A 55 17.92 -1.65 -5.12
N THR A 56 18.71 -1.96 -6.14
CA THR A 56 19.56 -3.16 -6.18
C THR A 56 20.96 -2.78 -6.68
N PRO A 57 21.84 -2.27 -5.79
CA PRO A 57 23.18 -1.86 -6.20
C PRO A 57 24.08 -3.08 -6.49
N PRO A 58 25.09 -2.94 -7.36
CA PRO A 58 26.05 -4.01 -7.62
C PRO A 58 26.75 -4.47 -6.34
N GLY A 59 26.90 -5.79 -6.17
CA GLY A 59 27.60 -6.37 -5.02
C GLY A 59 26.78 -6.48 -3.74
N ALA A 60 25.52 -6.04 -3.73
CA ALA A 60 24.60 -6.29 -2.62
C ALA A 60 24.41 -7.80 -2.40
N THR A 61 24.48 -8.24 -1.16
CA THR A 61 24.36 -9.67 -0.78
C THR A 61 23.14 -9.94 0.11
N THR A 62 22.65 -8.90 0.76
CA THR A 62 21.48 -8.93 1.63
C THR A 62 20.31 -8.24 0.94
N THR A 63 19.09 -8.74 1.20
CA THR A 63 17.85 -8.12 0.72
C THR A 63 16.97 -7.74 1.88
N ILE A 64 16.56 -6.47 1.90
CA ILE A 64 15.71 -5.88 2.93
C ILE A 64 14.43 -5.39 2.27
N ALA A 65 13.29 -5.69 2.89
CA ALA A 65 11.99 -5.20 2.46
C ALA A 65 11.34 -4.38 3.58
N TRP A 66 11.00 -3.13 3.29
CA TRP A 66 10.15 -2.30 4.13
C TRP A 66 8.74 -2.34 3.58
N VAL A 67 7.78 -2.71 4.43
CA VAL A 67 6.37 -2.81 4.05
C VAL A 67 5.57 -1.78 4.83
N GLY A 68 4.91 -0.88 4.12
CA GLY A 68 4.15 0.22 4.69
C GLY A 68 2.65 0.05 4.48
N LYS A 69 1.89 0.15 5.58
CA LYS A 69 0.42 0.31 5.52
C LYS A 69 0.11 1.69 4.91
N GLY A 70 -0.63 1.68 3.80
CA GLY A 70 -0.99 2.87 3.02
C GLY A 70 -2.50 3.09 2.95
N ILE A 71 -3.21 3.03 4.07
CA ILE A 71 -4.65 3.32 4.10
C ILE A 71 -4.85 4.85 4.04
N VAL A 72 -5.19 5.36 2.87
CA VAL A 72 -5.25 6.82 2.62
C VAL A 72 -6.39 7.50 3.41
N TYR A 73 -7.42 6.73 3.75
CA TYR A 73 -8.42 7.08 4.73
C TYR A 73 -9.10 5.82 5.27
N ASP A 74 -9.42 5.79 6.56
CA ASP A 74 -10.04 4.66 7.23
C ASP A 74 -11.39 5.05 7.84
N THR A 75 -12.48 4.70 7.16
CA THR A 75 -13.84 4.88 7.71
C THR A 75 -14.22 3.76 8.69
N GLY A 76 -13.46 2.65 8.71
CA GLY A 76 -13.83 1.39 9.35
C GLY A 76 -14.49 0.38 8.39
N GLY A 77 -14.94 0.80 7.21
CA GLY A 77 -15.75 -0.05 6.32
C GLY A 77 -17.15 -0.25 6.90
N LEU A 78 -17.79 -1.39 6.63
CA LEU A 78 -19.13 -1.67 7.18
C LEU A 78 -19.14 -1.72 8.72
N SER A 79 -18.00 -2.07 9.32
CA SER A 79 -17.72 -1.86 10.74
C SER A 79 -17.34 -0.40 11.00
N ILE A 80 -18.28 0.51 10.74
CA ILE A 80 -18.04 1.95 10.68
C ILE A 80 -17.49 2.50 12.01
N LYS A 81 -16.47 3.36 11.92
CA LYS A 81 -15.97 4.09 13.08
C LYS A 81 -17.02 5.09 13.57
N GLY A 82 -17.13 5.23 14.89
CA GLY A 82 -17.97 6.25 15.51
C GLY A 82 -17.46 7.68 15.27
N LYS A 83 -18.32 8.65 15.57
CA LYS A 83 -18.10 10.10 15.34
C LYS A 83 -16.74 10.63 15.82
N THR A 84 -16.21 10.12 16.93
CA THR A 84 -14.98 10.59 17.54
C THR A 84 -13.73 9.83 17.09
N ALA A 85 -13.89 8.61 16.56
CA ALA A 85 -12.78 7.74 16.16
C ALA A 85 -12.36 7.93 14.70
N MET A 86 -13.24 8.45 13.85
CA MET A 86 -12.97 8.67 12.42
C MET A 86 -12.11 9.91 12.12
N PRO A 87 -12.29 11.08 12.80
CA PRO A 87 -11.46 12.25 12.55
C PRO A 87 -9.97 11.95 12.73
N GLY A 88 -9.16 12.39 11.76
CA GLY A 88 -7.71 12.18 11.78
C GLY A 88 -7.22 10.86 11.17
N MET A 89 -8.12 10.01 10.66
CA MET A 89 -7.78 8.77 9.93
C MET A 89 -7.14 8.99 8.56
N LYS A 90 -7.03 10.24 8.10
CA LYS A 90 -6.11 10.61 6.99
C LYS A 90 -4.64 10.25 7.27
N ARG A 91 -4.29 9.96 8.53
CA ARG A 91 -2.94 9.57 8.97
C ARG A 91 -2.70 8.06 8.91
N ASP A 92 -3.70 7.26 8.55
CA ASP A 92 -3.59 5.79 8.53
C ASP A 92 -2.69 5.25 7.39
N CYS A 93 -2.21 6.15 6.52
CA CYS A 93 -1.14 5.90 5.56
C CYS A 93 0.25 6.34 6.06
N GLY A 94 0.38 6.72 7.33
CA GLY A 94 1.63 7.24 7.90
C GLY A 94 2.79 6.26 7.79
N GLY A 95 2.53 4.95 7.90
CA GLY A 95 3.56 3.92 7.72
C GLY A 95 4.13 3.89 6.30
N ALA A 96 3.26 3.89 5.28
CA ALA A 96 3.68 4.00 3.88
C ALA A 96 4.42 5.32 3.60
N ALA A 97 3.95 6.44 4.14
CA ALA A 97 4.61 7.73 3.97
C ALA A 97 6.01 7.76 4.62
N ALA A 98 6.14 7.17 5.82
CA ALA A 98 7.41 7.08 6.53
C ALA A 98 8.44 6.26 5.73
N ILE A 99 8.06 5.08 5.22
CA ILE A 99 8.98 4.26 4.44
C ILE A 99 9.30 4.87 3.06
N LEU A 100 8.39 5.67 2.45
CA LEU A 100 8.67 6.37 1.20
C LEU A 100 9.79 7.40 1.38
N GLY A 101 9.70 8.23 2.42
CA GLY A 101 10.73 9.21 2.76
C GLY A 101 12.04 8.54 3.20
N ALA A 102 11.95 7.48 4.01
CA ALA A 102 13.13 6.72 4.44
C ALA A 102 13.84 6.05 3.26
N PHE A 103 13.10 5.49 2.31
CA PHE A 103 13.67 4.86 1.11
C PHE A 103 14.43 5.89 0.27
N TYR A 104 13.83 7.05 0.04
CA TYR A 104 14.50 8.16 -0.65
C TYR A 104 15.81 8.55 0.04
N ALA A 105 15.77 8.77 1.37
CA ALA A 105 16.95 9.16 2.13
C ALA A 105 18.04 8.08 2.11
N ALA A 106 17.67 6.81 2.24
CA ALA A 106 18.61 5.68 2.21
C ALA A 106 19.31 5.56 0.86
N VAL A 107 18.56 5.58 -0.24
CA VAL A 107 19.13 5.47 -1.59
C VAL A 107 20.02 6.68 -1.92
N LYS A 108 19.60 7.92 -1.56
CA LYS A 108 20.45 9.11 -1.72
C LYS A 108 21.72 9.08 -0.87
N SER A 109 21.75 8.28 0.19
CA SER A 109 22.91 8.11 1.07
C SER A 109 23.80 6.92 0.67
N ASN A 110 23.66 6.40 -0.55
CA ASN A 110 24.43 5.27 -1.08
C ASN A 110 24.31 4.00 -0.23
N PHE A 111 23.07 3.62 0.11
CA PHE A 111 22.79 2.33 0.73
C PHE A 111 23.46 1.18 -0.06
N THR A 112 24.02 0.17 0.63
CA THR A 112 24.88 -0.84 -0.01
C THR A 112 24.19 -2.17 -0.29
N GLU A 113 23.01 -2.40 0.28
CA GLU A 113 22.26 -3.66 0.15
C GLU A 113 21.02 -3.50 -0.73
N ASN A 114 20.41 -4.61 -1.15
CA ASN A 114 19.15 -4.55 -1.89
C ASN A 114 18.04 -4.05 -0.96
N LEU A 115 17.29 -3.06 -1.40
CA LEU A 115 16.22 -2.45 -0.63
C LEU A 115 14.95 -2.38 -1.47
N HIS A 116 13.85 -2.89 -0.92
CA HIS A 116 12.51 -2.77 -1.50
C HIS A 116 11.61 -2.00 -0.54
N ALA A 117 10.94 -0.96 -1.03
CA ALA A 117 9.85 -0.30 -0.32
C ALA A 117 8.52 -0.70 -0.96
N ILE A 118 7.68 -1.39 -0.19
CA ILE A 118 6.39 -1.95 -0.63
C ILE A 118 5.27 -1.16 0.06
N PHE A 119 4.40 -0.56 -0.73
CA PHE A 119 3.30 0.27 -0.26
C PHE A 119 1.97 -0.43 -0.52
N CYS A 120 1.27 -0.80 0.56
CA CYS A 120 -0.06 -1.41 0.50
C CYS A 120 -1.12 -0.32 0.53
N LEU A 121 -1.51 0.19 -0.64
CA LEU A 121 -2.39 1.35 -0.79
C LEU A 121 -3.85 0.95 -0.96
N ALA A 122 -4.72 1.46 -0.09
CA ALA A 122 -6.17 1.32 -0.22
C ALA A 122 -6.88 2.47 0.52
N GLU A 123 -8.17 2.61 0.28
CA GLU A 123 -9.06 3.38 1.15
C GLU A 123 -10.06 2.38 1.74
N ASN A 124 -10.23 2.37 3.07
CA ASN A 124 -11.23 1.52 3.70
C ASN A 124 -12.55 2.29 3.75
N SER A 125 -13.33 2.20 2.67
CA SER A 125 -14.56 2.96 2.44
C SER A 125 -15.82 2.11 2.65
N VAL A 126 -16.96 2.79 2.81
CA VAL A 126 -18.30 2.18 2.81
C VAL A 126 -18.92 2.27 1.44
N GLY A 127 -19.35 1.13 0.90
CA GLY A 127 -20.08 1.04 -0.36
C GLY A 127 -20.67 -0.36 -0.56
N PRO A 128 -21.41 -0.57 -1.65
CA PRO A 128 -22.06 -1.86 -1.95
C PRO A 128 -21.10 -3.04 -2.07
N LEU A 129 -19.81 -2.77 -2.33
CA LEU A 129 -18.76 -3.78 -2.49
C LEU A 129 -17.90 -3.95 -1.24
N SER A 130 -18.20 -3.26 -0.13
CA SER A 130 -17.40 -3.35 1.10
C SER A 130 -17.30 -4.79 1.59
N THR A 131 -16.12 -5.16 2.08
CA THR A 131 -15.97 -6.37 2.90
C THR A 131 -16.93 -6.29 4.07
N ARG A 132 -17.67 -7.37 4.26
CA ARG A 132 -18.62 -7.54 5.36
C ARG A 132 -17.95 -8.30 6.50
N PRO A 133 -18.39 -8.09 7.75
CA PRO A 133 -18.21 -9.11 8.77
C PRO A 133 -18.69 -10.46 8.21
N ASP A 134 -17.95 -11.53 8.51
CA ASP A 134 -18.16 -12.90 8.04
C ASP A 134 -17.70 -13.20 6.58
N ASP A 135 -17.21 -12.21 5.82
CA ASP A 135 -16.57 -12.49 4.53
C ASP A 135 -15.21 -13.18 4.74
N ILE A 136 -14.97 -14.30 4.04
CA ILE A 136 -13.68 -15.00 4.05
C ILE A 136 -12.84 -14.55 2.85
N HIS A 137 -11.65 -14.01 3.11
CA HIS A 137 -10.68 -13.62 2.11
C HIS A 137 -9.54 -14.63 1.99
N THR A 138 -9.24 -15.07 0.77
CA THR A 138 -7.98 -15.76 0.45
C THR A 138 -6.86 -14.73 0.31
N LEU A 139 -5.82 -14.85 1.13
CA LEU A 139 -4.65 -13.98 1.09
C LEU A 139 -3.63 -14.45 0.05
N TYR A 140 -2.68 -13.57 -0.27
CA TYR A 140 -1.56 -13.90 -1.17
C TYR A 140 -0.72 -15.11 -0.69
N SER A 141 -0.70 -15.37 0.62
CA SER A 141 -0.05 -16.53 1.21
C SER A 141 -0.77 -17.87 0.96
N GLY A 142 -1.95 -17.86 0.32
CA GLY A 142 -2.82 -19.02 0.16
C GLY A 142 -3.67 -19.33 1.40
N ARG A 143 -3.47 -18.63 2.51
CA ARG A 143 -4.28 -18.78 3.74
C ARG A 143 -5.57 -17.97 3.65
N THR A 144 -6.58 -18.39 4.40
CA THR A 144 -7.86 -17.67 4.52
C THR A 144 -7.92 -16.87 5.83
N VAL A 145 -8.64 -15.74 5.80
CA VAL A 145 -8.96 -14.90 6.98
C VAL A 145 -10.43 -14.48 6.88
N GLY A 146 -11.16 -14.57 7.98
CA GLY A 146 -12.53 -14.06 8.14
C GLY A 146 -12.64 -13.07 9.28
#